data_AF-A0A1B4XEG3-F1
#
_entry.id   AF-A0A1B4XEG3-F1
#
_cell.length_a   1.000
_cell.length_b   1.000
_cell.length_c   1.000
_cell.angle_alpha   90.00
_cell.angle_beta   90.00
_cell.angle_gamma   90.00
#
_symmetry.space_group_name_H-M   'P 1'
#
loop_
_entity.id
_entity.type
_entity.pdbx_description
1 polymer ?
#
loop_
_entity_poly.entity_id
_entity_poly.type
_entity_poly.pdbx_seq_one_letter_code
_entity_poly.pdbx_strand_id
1 'polypeptide(L)'
;MPYTYPTPRDIGLKIPPSLREARFNAGFQHALKGGHLTEVEYFRRSFRLGFRAAKLYLREVRRHRGILDFPMRAKYRLRALWRGG
;
A
#
# COMPACT_ATOMS: atom_id res chain seq x y z
N MET A 1 -12.70 18.26 -2.10
CA MET A 1 -11.35 18.26 -2.68
C MET A 1 -10.88 16.82 -2.85
N PRO A 2 -10.40 16.39 -4.03
CA PRO A 2 -9.83 15.06 -4.18
C PRO A 2 -8.56 14.96 -3.32
N TYR A 3 -8.44 13.90 -2.53
CA TYR A 3 -7.23 13.65 -1.74
C TYR A 3 -6.13 13.15 -2.68
N THR A 4 -5.04 13.93 -2.77
CA THR A 4 -3.86 13.56 -3.56
C THR A 4 -2.86 12.82 -2.69
N TYR A 5 -2.50 11.61 -3.11
CA TYR A 5 -1.45 10.85 -2.44
C TYR A 5 -0.08 11.48 -2.70
N PRO A 6 0.82 11.50 -1.69
CA PRO A 6 2.16 12.02 -1.88
C PRO A 6 2.95 11.14 -2.86
N THR A 7 3.88 11.76 -3.58
CA THR A 7 4.91 11.08 -4.36
C THR A 7 6.12 10.75 -3.46
N PRO A 8 7.03 9.85 -3.92
CA PRO A 8 8.29 9.63 -3.22
C PRO A 8 9.10 10.92 -3.00
N ARG A 9 9.07 11.85 -3.96
CA ARG A 9 9.81 13.12 -3.85
C ARG A 9 9.21 14.03 -2.77
N ASP A 10 7.88 14.07 -2.66
CA ASP A 10 7.18 14.89 -1.64
C ASP A 10 7.54 14.49 -0.21
N ILE A 11 7.89 13.22 0.00
CA ILE A 11 8.31 12.68 1.31
C ILE A 11 9.84 12.62 1.47
N GLY A 12 10.61 13.24 0.56
CA GLY A 12 12.07 13.29 0.62
C GLY A 12 12.78 11.97 0.28
N LEU A 13 12.10 11.02 -0.36
CA LEU A 13 12.67 9.72 -0.70
C LEU A 13 13.52 9.81 -1.97
N LYS A 14 14.82 9.54 -1.84
CA LYS A 14 15.76 9.46 -2.97
C LYS A 14 15.63 8.11 -3.68
N ILE A 15 15.30 8.13 -4.97
CA ILE A 15 15.22 6.93 -5.81
C ILE A 15 16.61 6.64 -6.37
N PRO A 16 17.20 5.44 -6.14
CA PRO A 16 18.47 5.07 -6.72
C PRO A 16 18.44 5.14 -8.25
N PRO A 17 19.51 5.64 -8.92
CA PRO A 17 19.54 5.78 -10.38
C PRO A 17 19.49 4.45 -11.13
N SER A 18 19.81 3.33 -10.46
CA SER A 18 19.68 1.98 -10.99
C SER A 18 18.22 1.50 -11.12
N LEU A 19 17.25 2.25 -10.59
CA LEU A 19 15.83 1.94 -10.68
C LEU A 19 15.16 2.79 -11.74
N ARG A 20 14.23 2.18 -12.49
CA ARG A 20 13.34 2.93 -13.40
C ARG A 20 12.34 3.72 -12.58
N GLU A 21 12.53 5.04 -12.50
CA GLU A 21 11.73 5.96 -11.68
C GLU A 21 10.23 5.81 -11.93
N ALA A 22 9.79 5.78 -13.19
CA ALA A 22 8.37 5.62 -13.52
C ALA A 22 7.75 4.35 -12.91
N ARG A 23 8.48 3.23 -12.94
CA ARG A 23 8.01 1.95 -12.34
C ARG A 23 8.03 2.01 -10.82
N PHE A 24 9.01 2.68 -10.24
CA PHE A 24 9.08 2.90 -8.80
C PHE A 24 7.87 3.71 -8.32
N ASN A 25 7.58 4.83 -8.99
CA ASN A 25 6.44 5.69 -8.69
C ASN A 25 5.11 4.95 -8.84
N ALA A 26 4.96 4.13 -9.89
CA ALA A 26 3.78 3.29 -10.08
C ALA A 26 3.59 2.31 -8.91
N GLY A 27 4.65 1.61 -8.49
CA GLY A 27 4.59 0.69 -7.34
C GLY A 27 4.24 1.39 -6.02
N PHE A 28 4.81 2.58 -5.81
CA PHE A 28 4.52 3.41 -4.64
C PHE A 28 3.04 3.83 -4.59
N GLN A 29 2.52 4.36 -5.70
CA GLN A 29 1.12 4.76 -5.80
C GLN A 29 0.16 3.57 -5.67
N HIS A 30 0.49 2.41 -6.25
CA HIS A 30 -0.29 1.18 -6.11
C HIS A 30 -0.47 0.79 -4.64
N ALA A 31 0.60 0.82 -3.86
CA ALA A 31 0.55 0.49 -2.44
C ALA A 31 -0.27 1.49 -1.61
N LEU A 32 -0.18 2.80 -1.92
CA LEU A 32 -0.95 3.85 -1.24
C LEU A 32 -2.46 3.71 -1.45
N LYS A 33 -2.86 3.27 -2.65
CA LYS A 33 -4.26 2.98 -3.00
C LYS A 33 -4.78 1.66 -2.40
N GLY A 34 -3.97 0.94 -1.61
CA GLY A 34 -4.35 -0.35 -1.03
C GLY A 34 -4.15 -1.56 -1.96
N GLY A 35 -3.40 -1.38 -3.05
CA GLY A 35 -3.11 -2.45 -4.00
C GLY A 35 -2.36 -3.65 -3.41
N HIS A 36 -2.55 -4.79 -4.05
CA HIS A 36 -1.90 -6.07 -3.75
C HIS A 36 -1.00 -6.50 -4.92
N LEU A 37 0.01 -7.33 -4.63
CA LEU A 37 0.93 -7.85 -5.64
C LEU A 37 0.41 -9.17 -6.22
N THR A 38 -0.61 -9.08 -7.08
CA THR A 38 -1.30 -10.25 -7.65
C THR A 38 -0.85 -10.61 -9.07
N GLU A 39 -0.25 -9.69 -9.79
CA GLU A 39 0.16 -9.87 -11.20
C GLU A 39 1.67 -10.00 -11.36
N VAL A 40 2.09 -10.69 -12.43
CA VAL A 40 3.50 -11.00 -12.72
C VAL A 40 4.31 -9.72 -12.95
N GLU A 41 3.69 -8.73 -13.58
CA GLU A 41 4.26 -7.43 -13.92
C GLU A 41 4.72 -6.66 -12.67
N TYR A 42 4.06 -6.88 -11.53
CA TYR A 42 4.37 -6.25 -10.25
C TYR A 42 5.65 -6.80 -9.59
N PHE A 43 6.15 -7.95 -10.05
CA PHE A 43 7.37 -8.55 -9.50
C PHE A 43 8.67 -7.92 -10.02
N ARG A 44 8.59 -6.97 -10.97
CA ARG A 44 9.75 -6.19 -11.43
C ARG A 44 10.38 -5.40 -10.28
N ARG A 45 11.73 -5.45 -10.17
CA ARG A 45 12.49 -4.87 -9.05
C ARG A 45 12.10 -3.43 -8.70
N SER A 46 12.09 -2.52 -9.67
CA SER A 46 11.77 -1.11 -9.43
C SER A 46 10.36 -0.90 -8.87
N PHE A 47 9.38 -1.64 -9.39
CA PHE A 47 8.00 -1.59 -8.90
C PHE A 47 7.90 -2.11 -7.46
N ARG A 48 8.48 -3.29 -7.19
CA ARG A 48 8.43 -3.93 -5.87
C ARG A 48 9.09 -3.06 -4.79
N LEU A 49 10.18 -2.37 -5.13
CA LEU A 49 10.83 -1.44 -4.21
C LEU A 49 9.98 -0.20 -3.94
N GLY A 50 9.34 0.37 -4.95
CA GLY A 50 8.38 1.45 -4.78
C GLY A 50 7.20 1.05 -3.89
N PHE A 51 6.63 -0.13 -4.15
CA PHE A 51 5.55 -0.71 -3.35
C PHE A 51 5.97 -0.89 -1.88
N ARG A 52 7.16 -1.46 -1.65
CA ARG A 52 7.70 -1.65 -0.29
C ARG A 52 7.93 -0.32 0.42
N ALA A 53 8.47 0.68 -0.27
CA ALA A 53 8.70 2.01 0.29
C ALA A 53 7.40 2.66 0.75
N ALA A 54 6.32 2.58 -0.04
CA ALA A 54 5.01 3.06 0.35
C ALA A 54 4.44 2.33 1.58
N LYS A 55 4.61 1.01 1.70
CA LYS A 55 4.17 0.27 2.91
C LYS A 55 4.92 0.72 4.17
N LEU A 56 6.22 1.00 4.05
CA LEU A 56 7.02 1.54 5.16
C LEU A 56 6.58 2.97 5.53
N TYR A 57 6.37 3.83 4.52
CA TYR A 57 5.82 5.16 4.72
C TYR A 57 4.46 5.12 5.46
N LEU A 58 3.53 4.28 4.99
CA LEU A 58 2.23 4.11 5.64
C LEU A 58 2.34 3.60 7.08
N ARG A 59 3.29 2.70 7.36
CA ARG A 59 3.58 2.24 8.72
C ARG A 59 4.03 3.40 9.60
N GLU A 60 4.90 4.26 9.09
CA GLU A 60 5.41 5.41 9.83
C GLU A 60 4.33 6.47 10.07
N VAL A 61 3.53 6.79 9.05
CA VAL A 61 2.37 7.68 9.20
C VAL A 61 1.39 7.16 10.25
N ARG A 62 1.13 5.84 10.30
CA ARG A 62 0.26 5.23 11.30
C ARG A 62 0.82 5.39 12.71
N ARG A 63 2.11 5.10 12.91
CA ARG A 63 2.79 5.30 14.20
C ARG A 63 2.70 6.74 14.68
N HIS A 64 2.99 7.70 13.81
CA HIS A 64 2.86 9.12 14.12
C HIS A 64 1.45 9.54 14.53
N ARG A 65 0.42 8.86 14.01
CA ARG A 65 -0.99 9.08 14.36
C ARG A 65 -1.45 8.27 15.58
N GLY A 66 -0.55 7.56 16.26
CA GLY A 66 -0.90 6.69 17.39
C GLY A 66 -1.68 5.43 16.98
N ILE A 67 -1.73 5.10 15.69
CA ILE A 67 -2.37 3.87 15.18
C ILE A 67 -1.35 2.73 15.31
N LEU A 68 -1.20 2.23 16.54
CA LEU A 68 -0.30 1.11 16.86
C LEU A 68 -0.98 -0.24 16.59
N ASP A 69 -2.26 -0.33 16.93
CA ASP A 69 -3.10 -1.52 16.72
C ASP A 69 -3.93 -1.36 15.45
N PHE A 70 -3.79 -2.32 14.54
CA PHE A 70 -4.75 -2.45 13.45
C PHE A 70 -6.11 -2.81 14.06
N PRO A 71 -7.23 -2.27 13.56
CA PRO A 71 -8.55 -2.65 14.04
C PRO A 71 -8.71 -4.15 13.83
N MET A 72 -8.62 -4.88 14.95
CA MET A 72 -8.89 -6.30 15.19
C MET A 72 -8.61 -7.27 14.03
N ARG A 73 -7.68 -8.23 14.22
CA ARG A 73 -7.63 -9.45 13.37
C ARG A 73 -8.82 -10.37 13.68
N ALA A 74 -9.99 -10.02 13.18
CA ALA A 74 -11.21 -10.80 13.37
C ALA A 74 -11.44 -11.76 12.20
N LYS A 75 -11.79 -13.01 12.51
CA LYS A 75 -12.40 -13.93 11.54
C LYS A 75 -13.92 -13.77 11.62
N TYR A 76 -14.52 -13.15 10.62
CA TYR A 76 -15.97 -13.06 10.51
C TYR A 76 -16.52 -14.39 9.98
N ARG A 77 -17.32 -15.10 10.79
CA ARG A 77 -18.06 -16.29 10.35
C ARG A 77 -19.53 -15.90 10.19
N LEU A 78 -19.92 -15.59 8.96
CA LEU A 78 -21.32 -15.37 8.60
C LEU A 78 -22.02 -16.73 8.44
N ARG A 79 -23.13 -16.92 9.15
CA ARG A 79 -24.00 -18.09 8.99
C ARG A 79 -25.29 -17.58 8.35
N ALA A 80 -25.50 -17.87 7.07
CA ALA A 80 -26.76 -17.55 6.40
C ALA A 80 -27.82 -18.53 6.90
N LEU A 81 -28.83 -18.04 7.62
CA LEU A 81 -30.02 -18.80 7.97
C LEU A 81 -31.09 -18.47 6.94
N TRP A 82 -31.33 -19.41 6.04
CA TRP A 82 -32.49 -19.34 5.16
C TRP A 82 -33.73 -19.73 5.96
N ARG A 83 -34.62 -18.77 6.24
CA ARG A 83 -35.98 -19.09 6.73
C ARG A 83 -36.83 -19.44 5.51
N GLY A 84 -36.84 -20.72 5.16
CA GLY A 84 -37.93 -21.28 4.34
C GLY A 84 -39.23 -21.16 5.13
N GLY A 85 -40.29 -20.77 4.42
CA GLY A 85 -41.64 -20.51 4.97
C GLY A 85 -42.36 -21.72 5.52
#